data_AF-Q9CFV6-F1
#
_entry.id   AF-Q9CFV6-F1
#
_cell.length_a   1.000
_cell.length_b   1.000
_cell.length_c   1.000
_cell.angle_alpha   90.00
_cell.angle_beta   90.00
_cell.angle_gamma   90.00
#
_symmetry.space_group_name_H-M   'P 1'
#
loop_
_entity.id
_entity.type
_entity.pdbx_description
1 polymer ?
#
loop_
_entity_poly.entity_id
_entity_poly.type
_entity_poly.pdbx_seq_one_letter_code
_entity_poly.pdbx_strand_id
1 'polypeptide(L)'
;MTVGALNWNINGSFVINGTVNTSSTYAGGWFMALNTLNSWNLNVGQNATLKVTTGGVISLDAFLTGAVKWNFAQGSSVLFNNLNPNQNVVSLAPGLGSSITMTDPKVVTFNTAGGSVFSTTVLTFPITISGSGLRTHSSSTGYTFDSTYDLITPNKGTITPTSSDIWYRMNTGTLTTFNPTLQVTNLSPNSYGSDASSIAAGKYISWYQPLGFQLNATLSSMNRTFNVSLDPTLTQGTPVDGSWSSLINGASTETLVVGDDRAQNPNIHVLVKMTQNNFPNGLQYYWVDPTTKTTSQLILNSALQIASITSDSTLPSWIKMTGAGSWYTLTFPTDSGLNIKANNSLLTQTNTNAGTFQYTVANGPS
;
A
#
# COMPACT_ATOMS: atom_id res chain seq x y z
N MET A 1 -39.13 -19.38 24.15
CA MET A 1 -37.70 -19.02 24.07
C MET A 1 -37.62 -17.62 23.50
N THR A 2 -37.04 -16.68 24.23
CA THR A 2 -36.86 -15.30 23.76
C THR A 2 -35.70 -15.29 22.75
N VAL A 3 -35.99 -14.93 21.50
CA VAL A 3 -34.98 -14.79 20.45
C VAL A 3 -34.52 -13.33 20.45
N GLY A 4 -33.22 -13.08 20.55
CA GLY A 4 -32.67 -11.75 20.75
C GLY A 4 -31.53 -11.41 19.79
N ALA A 5 -31.29 -10.11 19.63
CA ALA A 5 -30.17 -9.62 18.84
C ALA A 5 -28.84 -9.83 19.58
N LEU A 6 -27.85 -10.41 18.92
CA LEU A 6 -26.46 -10.34 19.36
C LEU A 6 -25.96 -8.91 19.08
N ASN A 7 -25.47 -8.21 20.10
CA ASN A 7 -24.95 -6.86 19.93
C ASN A 7 -23.50 -6.78 20.41
N TRP A 8 -22.59 -6.44 19.50
CA TRP A 8 -21.19 -6.18 19.80
C TRP A 8 -20.93 -4.70 19.61
N ASN A 9 -20.67 -3.99 20.72
CA ASN A 9 -20.36 -2.57 20.70
C ASN A 9 -18.92 -2.37 21.16
N ILE A 10 -18.01 -2.14 20.22
CA ILE A 10 -16.57 -2.06 20.46
C ILE A 10 -16.16 -0.58 20.43
N ASN A 11 -15.89 0.01 21.59
CA ASN A 11 -15.48 1.42 21.72
C ASN A 11 -13.99 1.59 22.04
N GLY A 12 -13.24 0.49 22.12
CA GLY A 12 -11.81 0.46 22.43
C GLY A 12 -11.08 -0.56 21.56
N SER A 13 -10.06 -1.22 22.08
CA SER A 13 -9.41 -2.33 21.39
C SER A 13 -9.97 -3.67 21.87
N PHE A 14 -10.46 -4.48 20.94
CA PHE A 14 -10.90 -5.85 21.18
C PHE A 14 -10.22 -6.78 20.18
N VAL A 15 -9.40 -7.70 20.70
CA VAL A 15 -8.60 -8.61 19.89
C VAL A 15 -8.85 -10.05 20.33
N ILE A 16 -9.25 -10.88 19.38
CA ILE A 16 -9.32 -12.34 19.54
C ILE A 16 -8.15 -12.94 18.77
N ASN A 17 -7.26 -13.61 19.50
CA ASN A 17 -6.10 -14.30 18.95
C ASN A 17 -6.27 -15.82 19.11
N GLY A 18 -7.07 -16.39 18.23
CA GLY A 18 -7.33 -17.82 18.14
C GLY A 18 -6.38 -18.54 17.18
N THR A 19 -6.63 -19.83 17.02
CA THR A 19 -5.95 -20.76 16.12
C THR A 19 -6.96 -21.32 15.11
N VAL A 20 -6.50 -22.12 14.15
CA VAL A 20 -7.39 -22.86 13.23
C VAL A 20 -8.42 -23.74 13.96
N ASN A 21 -8.15 -24.13 15.20
CA ASN A 21 -9.02 -24.98 16.01
C ASN A 21 -9.87 -24.20 17.03
N THR A 22 -9.85 -22.87 16.99
CA THR A 22 -10.57 -22.01 17.95
C THR A 22 -12.02 -21.71 17.53
N SER A 23 -12.52 -22.35 16.47
CA SER A 23 -13.95 -22.31 16.08
C SER A 23 -14.86 -23.03 17.08
N SER A 24 -16.17 -22.78 16.98
CA SER A 24 -17.16 -23.58 17.68
C SER A 24 -17.08 -25.05 17.23
N THR A 25 -17.12 -25.97 18.20
CA THR A 25 -17.15 -27.42 17.94
C THR A 25 -18.39 -27.86 17.16
N TYR A 26 -19.49 -27.13 17.28
CA TYR A 26 -20.72 -27.35 16.52
C TYR A 26 -20.72 -26.48 15.25
N ALA A 27 -20.86 -27.10 14.08
CA ALA A 27 -20.87 -26.50 12.74
C ALA A 27 -19.60 -25.77 12.25
N GLY A 28 -18.51 -25.74 13.05
CA GLY A 28 -17.23 -25.17 12.64
C GLY A 28 -17.30 -23.67 12.32
N GLY A 29 -18.21 -22.95 12.97
CA GLY A 29 -18.42 -21.51 12.80
C GLY A 29 -17.60 -20.68 13.80
N TRP A 30 -17.55 -19.36 13.60
CA TRP A 30 -17.01 -18.44 14.61
C TRP A 30 -17.90 -18.32 15.85
N PHE A 31 -19.18 -18.59 15.67
CA PHE A 31 -20.19 -18.60 16.71
C PHE A 31 -20.76 -20.00 16.82
N MET A 32 -21.06 -20.43 18.04
CA MET A 32 -21.98 -21.55 18.20
C MET A 32 -23.31 -21.18 17.54
N ALA A 33 -23.87 -22.10 16.75
CA ALA A 33 -25.21 -21.94 16.21
C ALA A 33 -26.22 -21.97 17.37
N LEU A 34 -26.55 -20.79 17.90
CA LEU A 34 -27.55 -20.62 18.94
C LEU A 34 -28.89 -20.35 18.25
N ASN A 35 -29.83 -21.27 18.38
CA ASN A 35 -31.23 -21.13 17.93
C ASN A 35 -32.00 -19.98 18.62
N THR A 36 -31.34 -19.22 19.48
CA THR A 36 -31.86 -18.07 20.23
C THR A 36 -31.42 -16.71 19.65
N LEU A 37 -30.57 -16.68 18.63
CA LEU A 37 -30.16 -15.43 17.98
C LEU A 37 -30.95 -15.22 16.68
N ASN A 38 -31.59 -14.06 16.52
CA ASN A 38 -32.27 -13.68 15.27
C ASN A 38 -31.51 -12.67 14.43
N SER A 39 -30.56 -11.94 15.01
CA SER A 39 -29.86 -10.83 14.36
C SER A 39 -28.49 -10.65 14.99
N TRP A 40 -27.59 -10.00 14.26
CA TRP A 40 -26.29 -9.60 14.80
C TRP A 40 -25.95 -8.17 14.40
N ASN A 41 -25.87 -7.28 15.38
CA ASN A 41 -25.39 -5.93 15.20
C ASN A 41 -23.95 -5.84 15.73
N LEU A 42 -23.02 -5.51 14.86
CA LEU A 42 -21.64 -5.20 15.20
C LEU A 42 -21.39 -3.72 14.97
N ASN A 43 -21.01 -3.00 16.01
CA ASN A 43 -20.66 -1.59 15.95
C ASN A 43 -19.23 -1.43 16.44
N VAL A 44 -18.33 -1.01 15.56
CA VAL A 44 -16.95 -0.63 15.92
C VAL A 44 -16.90 0.90 15.91
N GLY A 45 -16.76 1.48 17.10
CA GLY A 45 -16.79 2.91 17.35
C GLY A 45 -15.61 3.67 16.75
N GLN A 46 -15.65 4.99 16.89
CA GLN A 46 -14.63 5.87 16.33
C GLN A 46 -13.24 5.53 16.90
N ASN A 47 -12.24 5.38 16.04
CA ASN A 47 -10.87 4.97 16.39
C ASN A 47 -10.76 3.65 17.17
N ALA A 48 -11.83 2.86 17.26
CA ALA A 48 -11.84 1.57 17.93
C ALA A 48 -11.20 0.49 17.04
N THR A 49 -10.75 -0.58 17.68
CA THR A 49 -10.10 -1.70 17.00
C THR A 49 -10.86 -2.99 17.28
N LEU A 50 -11.21 -3.71 16.22
CA LEU A 50 -11.68 -5.09 16.28
C LEU A 50 -10.75 -5.94 15.44
N LYS A 51 -10.04 -6.90 16.05
CA LYS A 51 -9.25 -7.86 15.29
C LYS A 51 -9.60 -9.26 15.73
N VAL A 52 -10.19 -10.04 14.83
CA VAL A 52 -10.59 -11.42 15.12
C VAL A 52 -9.81 -12.34 14.19
N THR A 53 -8.92 -13.12 14.78
CA THR A 53 -8.19 -14.19 14.11
C THR A 53 -8.59 -15.51 14.73
N THR A 54 -9.18 -16.41 13.96
CA THR A 54 -9.60 -17.73 14.43
C THR A 54 -9.87 -18.64 13.23
N GLY A 55 -9.94 -19.95 13.44
CA GLY A 55 -10.60 -20.84 12.50
C GLY A 55 -12.12 -20.64 12.53
N GLY A 56 -12.77 -21.02 11.43
CA GLY A 56 -14.22 -21.16 11.33
C GLY A 56 -14.85 -20.22 10.30
N VAL A 57 -16.15 -20.35 10.08
CA VAL A 57 -16.92 -19.49 9.17
C VAL A 57 -17.93 -18.61 9.91
N ILE A 58 -18.16 -17.39 9.44
CA ILE A 58 -19.31 -16.58 9.83
C ILE A 58 -20.50 -17.00 8.96
N SER A 59 -21.40 -17.80 9.53
CA SER A 59 -22.64 -18.24 8.88
C SER A 59 -23.74 -17.20 9.07
N LEU A 60 -24.17 -16.53 8.00
CA LEU A 60 -25.18 -15.47 8.09
C LEU A 60 -26.62 -16.01 8.22
N ASP A 61 -26.86 -17.24 7.80
CA ASP A 61 -28.16 -17.91 7.89
C ASP A 61 -28.55 -18.33 9.32
N ALA A 62 -27.60 -18.31 10.26
CA ALA A 62 -27.87 -18.44 11.67
C ALA A 62 -28.80 -17.33 12.20
N PHE A 63 -28.98 -16.25 11.42
CA PHE A 63 -29.76 -15.06 11.77
C PHE A 63 -30.93 -14.78 10.81
N LEU A 64 -31.46 -15.78 10.09
CA LEU A 64 -32.46 -15.56 9.01
C LEU A 64 -33.73 -14.78 9.40
N THR A 65 -34.09 -14.74 10.69
CA THR A 65 -35.29 -14.03 11.17
C THR A 65 -35.06 -12.54 11.47
N GLY A 66 -33.84 -12.04 11.29
CA GLY A 66 -33.48 -10.64 11.50
C GLY A 66 -32.26 -10.21 10.68
N ALA A 67 -31.88 -8.93 10.81
CA ALA A 67 -30.78 -8.38 10.01
C ALA A 67 -29.42 -8.59 10.70
N VAL A 68 -28.39 -8.87 9.90
CA VAL A 68 -26.98 -8.76 10.29
C VAL A 68 -26.48 -7.39 9.85
N LYS A 69 -26.08 -6.54 10.78
CA LYS A 69 -25.63 -5.17 10.50
C LYS A 69 -24.25 -4.94 11.09
N TRP A 70 -23.27 -4.66 10.25
CA TRP A 70 -21.92 -4.31 10.70
C TRP A 70 -21.62 -2.86 10.37
N ASN A 71 -21.30 -2.06 11.38
CA ASN A 71 -21.07 -0.63 11.27
C ASN A 71 -19.67 -0.31 11.76
N PHE A 72 -18.85 0.27 10.88
CA PHE A 72 -17.47 0.62 11.15
C PHE A 72 -17.31 2.14 11.05
N ALA A 73 -17.11 2.78 12.20
CA ALA A 73 -17.06 4.23 12.32
C ALA A 73 -15.69 4.81 11.97
N GLN A 74 -15.61 6.14 11.95
CA GLN A 74 -14.43 6.88 11.51
C GLN A 74 -13.16 6.44 12.24
N GLY A 75 -12.09 6.20 11.50
CA GLY A 75 -10.78 5.83 12.04
C GLY A 75 -10.71 4.43 12.68
N SER A 76 -11.79 3.66 12.67
CA SER A 76 -11.78 2.29 13.18
C SER A 76 -10.87 1.36 12.38
N SER A 77 -10.31 0.34 13.04
CA SER A 77 -9.47 -0.69 12.42
C SER A 77 -10.08 -2.06 12.64
N VAL A 78 -10.48 -2.73 11.57
CA VAL A 78 -11.22 -4.00 11.63
C VAL A 78 -10.49 -5.10 10.87
N LEU A 79 -10.28 -6.25 11.51
CA LEU A 79 -9.78 -7.46 10.88
C LEU A 79 -10.71 -8.64 11.17
N PHE A 80 -11.08 -9.33 10.10
CA PHE A 80 -11.64 -10.66 10.14
C PHE A 80 -10.73 -11.64 9.42
N ASN A 81 -10.05 -12.48 10.18
CA ASN A 81 -9.02 -13.39 9.67
C ASN A 81 -9.38 -14.84 9.97
N ASN A 82 -9.78 -15.58 8.92
CA ASN A 82 -10.09 -17.00 9.02
C ASN A 82 -8.84 -17.86 8.75
N LEU A 83 -8.43 -18.65 9.74
CA LEU A 83 -7.30 -19.56 9.65
C LEU A 83 -7.67 -20.94 9.08
N ASN A 84 -8.95 -21.24 8.85
CA ASN A 84 -9.39 -22.53 8.33
C ASN A 84 -9.13 -22.64 6.81
N PRO A 85 -8.29 -23.60 6.36
CA PRO A 85 -7.92 -23.74 4.96
C PRO A 85 -9.05 -24.27 4.05
N ASN A 86 -10.20 -24.65 4.62
CA ASN A 86 -11.32 -25.22 3.87
C ASN A 86 -12.56 -24.33 3.88
N GLN A 87 -12.49 -23.12 4.42
CA GLN A 87 -13.66 -22.26 4.62
C GLN A 87 -13.45 -20.83 4.12
N ASN A 88 -14.57 -20.17 3.84
CA ASN A 88 -14.61 -18.73 3.59
C ASN A 88 -14.63 -17.96 4.92
N VAL A 89 -14.46 -16.64 4.91
CA VAL A 89 -14.71 -15.83 6.12
C VAL A 89 -16.20 -15.74 6.39
N VAL A 90 -16.99 -15.43 5.36
CA VAL A 90 -18.43 -15.19 5.45
C VAL A 90 -19.18 -16.09 4.46
N SER A 91 -20.27 -16.72 4.90
CA SER A 91 -21.05 -17.64 4.07
C SER A 91 -22.56 -17.54 4.32
N LEU A 92 -23.31 -18.05 3.35
CA LEU A 92 -24.77 -18.18 3.36
C LEU A 92 -25.51 -16.83 3.33
N ALA A 93 -26.81 -16.88 3.00
CA ALA A 93 -27.61 -15.69 2.80
C ALA A 93 -28.04 -15.08 4.14
N PRO A 94 -27.84 -13.77 4.35
CA PRO A 94 -28.35 -13.11 5.56
C PRO A 94 -29.86 -12.84 5.46
N GLY A 95 -30.48 -12.50 6.60
CA GLY A 95 -31.84 -11.99 6.63
C GLY A 95 -32.00 -10.63 5.93
N LEU A 96 -33.23 -10.26 5.56
CA LEU A 96 -33.55 -9.02 4.86
C LEU A 96 -33.08 -7.77 5.65
N GLY A 97 -32.49 -6.80 4.96
CA GLY A 97 -32.01 -5.55 5.56
C GLY A 97 -30.62 -5.66 6.22
N SER A 98 -29.91 -6.76 5.97
CA SER A 98 -28.52 -6.94 6.41
C SER A 98 -27.55 -6.14 5.54
N SER A 99 -26.51 -5.59 6.15
CA SER A 99 -25.49 -4.79 5.45
C SER A 99 -24.21 -4.61 6.25
N ILE A 100 -23.16 -4.17 5.55
CA ILE A 100 -21.94 -3.59 6.12
C ILE A 100 -21.92 -2.10 5.76
N THR A 101 -21.74 -1.24 6.74
CA THR A 101 -21.61 0.20 6.56
C THR A 101 -20.24 0.66 7.06
N MET A 102 -19.49 1.29 6.18
CA MET A 102 -18.16 1.85 6.45
C MET A 102 -18.27 3.38 6.37
N THR A 103 -18.08 4.06 7.49
CA THR A 103 -18.09 5.53 7.58
C THR A 103 -16.67 6.00 7.90
N ASP A 104 -15.85 6.19 6.87
CA ASP A 104 -14.43 6.55 6.97
C ASP A 104 -13.60 5.72 7.99
N PRO A 105 -13.72 4.38 8.06
CA PRO A 105 -12.80 3.59 8.89
C PRO A 105 -11.37 3.77 8.40
N LYS A 106 -10.38 3.62 9.30
CA LYS A 106 -8.96 3.63 8.91
C LYS A 106 -8.65 2.46 7.99
N VAL A 107 -9.13 1.26 8.35
CA VAL A 107 -8.94 0.04 7.58
C VAL A 107 -9.95 -1.03 8.00
N VAL A 108 -10.51 -1.73 7.02
CA VAL A 108 -11.35 -2.91 7.22
C VAL A 108 -10.82 -4.01 6.32
N THR A 109 -10.35 -5.10 6.92
CA THR A 109 -9.72 -6.20 6.22
C THR A 109 -10.42 -7.51 6.52
N PHE A 110 -10.68 -8.27 5.47
CA PHE A 110 -11.10 -9.65 5.54
C PHE A 110 -10.04 -10.52 4.88
N ASN A 111 -9.68 -11.60 5.53
CA ASN A 111 -8.62 -12.49 5.09
C ASN A 111 -8.98 -13.95 5.38
N THR A 112 -8.66 -14.86 4.47
CA THR A 112 -8.83 -16.30 4.68
C THR A 112 -7.63 -17.11 4.21
N ALA A 113 -7.31 -18.16 4.95
CA ALA A 113 -6.42 -19.24 4.49
C ALA A 113 -7.13 -20.20 3.50
N GLY A 114 -8.47 -20.18 3.48
CA GLY A 114 -9.30 -21.14 2.74
C GLY A 114 -9.73 -20.70 1.35
N GLY A 115 -11.04 -20.70 1.11
CA GLY A 115 -11.68 -20.49 -0.19
C GLY A 115 -11.58 -19.05 -0.69
N SER A 116 -12.62 -18.25 -0.48
CA SER A 116 -12.68 -16.81 -0.72
C SER A 116 -13.10 -16.08 0.56
N VAL A 117 -13.00 -14.76 0.60
CA VAL A 117 -13.50 -13.99 1.73
C VAL A 117 -15.01 -14.20 1.91
N PHE A 118 -15.78 -13.96 0.84
CA PHE A 118 -17.22 -14.18 0.80
C PHE A 118 -17.53 -15.38 -0.07
N SER A 119 -18.26 -16.35 0.47
CA SER A 119 -18.83 -17.44 -0.33
C SER A 119 -19.77 -16.89 -1.39
N THR A 120 -19.87 -17.57 -2.54
CA THR A 120 -20.89 -17.28 -3.57
C THR A 120 -22.32 -17.44 -3.05
N THR A 121 -22.52 -18.13 -1.92
CA THR A 121 -23.80 -18.26 -1.23
C THR A 121 -24.25 -17.00 -0.49
N VAL A 122 -23.37 -16.01 -0.32
CA VAL A 122 -23.72 -14.70 0.23
C VAL A 122 -24.42 -13.89 -0.86
N LEU A 123 -25.75 -13.96 -0.90
CA LEU A 123 -26.55 -13.38 -1.99
C LEU A 123 -26.63 -11.85 -1.90
N THR A 124 -27.24 -11.29 -0.86
CA THR A 124 -27.40 -9.84 -0.68
C THR A 124 -26.87 -9.43 0.68
N PHE A 125 -25.63 -8.92 0.70
CA PHE A 125 -25.02 -8.34 1.89
C PHE A 125 -24.27 -7.07 1.49
N PRO A 126 -24.98 -5.95 1.29
CA PRO A 126 -24.41 -4.77 0.68
C PRO A 126 -23.33 -4.14 1.56
N ILE A 127 -22.28 -3.65 0.92
CA ILE A 127 -21.22 -2.88 1.54
C ILE A 127 -21.35 -1.44 1.08
N THR A 128 -21.65 -0.55 2.02
CA THR A 128 -21.74 0.89 1.76
C THR A 128 -20.50 1.58 2.30
N ILE A 129 -19.75 2.24 1.42
CA ILE A 129 -18.58 3.06 1.73
C ILE A 129 -19.00 4.52 1.65
N SER A 130 -18.90 5.22 2.78
CA SER A 130 -19.30 6.62 2.92
C SER A 130 -18.17 7.46 3.50
N GLY A 131 -18.25 8.77 3.28
CA GLY A 131 -17.25 9.74 3.70
C GLY A 131 -16.29 10.13 2.57
N SER A 132 -15.02 10.29 2.92
CA SER A 132 -13.93 10.67 2.00
C SER A 132 -13.58 9.62 0.95
N GLY A 133 -13.98 8.36 1.17
CA GLY A 133 -13.74 7.23 0.28
C GLY A 133 -12.54 6.39 0.72
N LEU A 134 -12.55 5.12 0.33
CA LEU A 134 -11.54 4.14 0.72
C LEU A 134 -10.84 3.54 -0.50
N ARG A 135 -9.54 3.30 -0.40
CA ARG A 135 -8.82 2.45 -1.34
C ARG A 135 -9.31 1.02 -1.19
N THR A 136 -9.32 0.24 -2.27
CA THR A 136 -9.56 -1.21 -2.22
C THR A 136 -8.29 -1.95 -2.61
N HIS A 137 -7.96 -3.01 -1.88
CA HIS A 137 -6.99 -4.03 -2.28
C HIS A 137 -7.68 -5.40 -2.19
N SER A 138 -7.72 -6.14 -3.29
CA SER A 138 -8.14 -7.54 -3.33
C SER A 138 -6.99 -8.41 -3.85
N SER A 139 -6.77 -9.58 -3.25
CA SER A 139 -5.75 -10.53 -3.70
C SER A 139 -6.29 -11.95 -3.79
N SER A 140 -5.82 -12.71 -4.77
CA SER A 140 -6.09 -14.15 -4.89
C SER A 140 -5.40 -14.98 -3.79
N THR A 141 -4.48 -14.40 -3.03
CA THR A 141 -3.76 -15.05 -1.94
C THR A 141 -4.08 -14.37 -0.60
N GLY A 142 -4.24 -15.16 0.46
CA GLY A 142 -4.41 -14.63 1.80
C GLY A 142 -3.10 -14.08 2.36
N TYR A 143 -3.17 -13.06 3.20
CA TYR A 143 -2.02 -12.53 3.93
C TYR A 143 -1.77 -13.31 5.21
N THR A 144 -0.51 -13.63 5.51
CA THR A 144 -0.11 -14.22 6.78
C THR A 144 0.21 -13.11 7.77
N PHE A 145 -0.70 -12.85 8.72
CA PHE A 145 -0.48 -11.89 9.79
C PHE A 145 0.44 -12.45 10.88
N ASP A 146 1.33 -11.61 11.39
CA ASP A 146 2.05 -11.86 12.63
C ASP A 146 1.24 -11.37 13.85
N SER A 147 1.84 -11.42 15.03
CA SER A 147 1.19 -11.00 16.28
C SER A 147 0.89 -9.49 16.37
N THR A 148 1.48 -8.66 15.50
CA THR A 148 1.21 -7.22 15.44
C THR A 148 -0.11 -6.92 14.74
N TYR A 149 -0.55 -7.85 13.88
CA TYR A 149 -1.72 -7.69 13.02
C TYR A 149 -1.70 -6.33 12.28
N ASP A 150 -0.57 -6.01 11.65
CA ASP A 150 -0.47 -4.81 10.82
C ASP A 150 -1.39 -4.93 9.59
N LEU A 151 -2.39 -4.06 9.55
CA LEU A 151 -3.40 -4.01 8.49
C LEU A 151 -3.00 -3.05 7.36
N ILE A 152 -1.89 -2.31 7.51
CA ILE A 152 -1.49 -1.26 6.56
C ILE A 152 -0.44 -1.77 5.58
N THR A 153 0.63 -2.41 6.05
CA THR A 153 1.71 -2.92 5.18
C THR A 153 1.24 -3.83 4.04
N PRO A 154 0.29 -4.77 4.25
CA PRO A 154 -0.18 -5.64 3.16
C PRO A 154 -0.86 -4.88 2.01
N ASN A 155 -1.31 -3.64 2.23
CA ASN A 155 -1.96 -2.83 1.21
C ASN A 155 -0.98 -2.01 0.36
N LYS A 156 0.31 -2.05 0.70
CA LYS A 156 1.34 -1.25 0.03
C LYS A 156 2.04 -1.95 -1.13
N GLY A 157 1.83 -3.25 -1.29
CA GLY A 157 2.45 -4.05 -2.35
C GLY A 157 1.68 -5.34 -2.61
N THR A 158 2.21 -6.17 -3.50
CA THR A 158 1.67 -7.50 -3.77
C THR A 158 1.79 -8.40 -2.55
N ILE A 159 0.74 -9.16 -2.20
CA ILE A 159 0.75 -10.10 -1.06
C ILE A 159 1.85 -11.17 -1.24
N THR A 160 1.95 -11.76 -2.44
CA THR A 160 3.08 -12.61 -2.84
C THR A 160 3.46 -12.33 -4.30
N PRO A 161 4.66 -12.71 -4.77
CA PRO A 161 5.05 -12.49 -6.17
C PRO A 161 4.16 -13.19 -7.21
N THR A 162 3.39 -14.20 -6.80
CA THR A 162 2.51 -15.00 -7.66
C THR A 162 1.03 -14.63 -7.49
N SER A 163 0.70 -13.71 -6.57
CA SER A 163 -0.69 -13.34 -6.33
C SER A 163 -1.22 -12.45 -7.45
N SER A 164 -2.51 -12.60 -7.73
CA SER A 164 -3.24 -11.72 -8.65
C SER A 164 -3.96 -10.68 -7.82
N ASP A 165 -3.36 -9.50 -7.77
CA ASP A 165 -3.79 -8.43 -6.88
C ASP A 165 -4.43 -7.30 -7.70
N ILE A 166 -5.52 -6.78 -7.16
CA ILE A 166 -6.35 -5.75 -7.77
C ILE A 166 -6.44 -4.59 -6.79
N TRP A 167 -6.16 -3.39 -7.27
CA TRP A 167 -6.23 -2.17 -6.48
C TRP A 167 -7.13 -1.15 -7.14
N TYR A 168 -7.90 -0.47 -6.30
CA TYR A 168 -8.63 0.72 -6.68
C TYR A 168 -8.23 1.87 -5.75
N ARG A 169 -7.89 3.00 -6.35
CA ARG A 169 -7.38 4.17 -5.63
C ARG A 169 -8.39 4.79 -4.70
N MET A 170 -9.69 4.74 -5.01
CA MET A 170 -10.73 5.31 -4.14
C MET A 170 -12.09 4.77 -4.52
N ASN A 171 -12.91 4.41 -3.54
CA ASN A 171 -14.28 4.01 -3.77
C ASN A 171 -15.19 4.66 -2.72
N THR A 172 -16.32 5.18 -3.19
CA THR A 172 -17.49 5.58 -2.40
C THR A 172 -18.72 4.93 -3.01
N GLY A 173 -19.81 4.82 -2.25
CA GLY A 173 -21.07 4.25 -2.72
C GLY A 173 -21.29 2.83 -2.22
N THR A 174 -22.05 2.02 -2.96
CA THR A 174 -22.52 0.72 -2.48
C THR A 174 -22.19 -0.40 -3.46
N LEU A 175 -21.59 -1.46 -2.93
CA LEU A 175 -21.49 -2.77 -3.56
C LEU A 175 -22.63 -3.65 -3.04
N THR A 176 -23.50 -4.15 -3.90
CA THR A 176 -24.68 -4.92 -3.45
C THR A 176 -24.31 -6.31 -2.90
N THR A 177 -23.30 -6.94 -3.49
CA THR A 177 -22.81 -8.26 -3.09
C THR A 177 -21.48 -8.55 -3.76
N PHE A 178 -20.75 -9.53 -3.24
CA PHE A 178 -19.61 -10.14 -3.92
C PHE A 178 -19.98 -11.34 -4.79
N ASN A 179 -21.23 -11.79 -4.80
CA ASN A 179 -21.66 -12.82 -5.75
C ASN A 179 -21.58 -12.27 -7.18
N PRO A 180 -20.68 -12.80 -8.04
CA PRO A 180 -20.36 -12.22 -9.35
C PRO A 180 -21.57 -12.15 -10.31
N THR A 181 -22.59 -13.00 -10.12
CA THR A 181 -23.78 -13.01 -10.97
C THR A 181 -24.87 -12.04 -10.54
N LEU A 182 -24.75 -11.46 -9.34
CA LEU A 182 -25.75 -10.59 -8.72
C LEU A 182 -25.17 -9.20 -8.37
N GLN A 183 -23.92 -8.90 -8.74
CA GLN A 183 -23.29 -7.63 -8.40
C GLN A 183 -23.93 -6.48 -9.17
N VAL A 184 -24.69 -5.66 -8.46
CA VAL A 184 -24.96 -4.28 -8.88
C VAL A 184 -23.92 -3.40 -8.17
N THR A 185 -23.04 -2.79 -8.95
CA THR A 185 -21.94 -1.94 -8.45
C THR A 185 -22.28 -0.48 -8.69
N ASN A 186 -22.65 0.23 -7.62
CA ASN A 186 -22.79 1.68 -7.62
C ASN A 186 -21.62 2.30 -6.86
N LEU A 187 -20.40 1.94 -7.28
CA LEU A 187 -19.18 2.51 -6.75
C LEU A 187 -18.71 3.68 -7.63
N SER A 188 -18.11 4.68 -7.00
CA SER A 188 -17.55 5.86 -7.68
C SER A 188 -16.17 6.21 -7.11
N PRO A 189 -15.20 6.59 -7.97
CA PRO A 189 -15.28 6.66 -9.44
C PRO A 189 -15.19 5.31 -10.16
N ASN A 190 -14.86 4.21 -9.47
CA ASN A 190 -14.61 2.94 -10.13
C ASN A 190 -15.85 2.06 -10.19
N SER A 191 -16.01 1.36 -11.31
CA SER A 191 -16.82 0.14 -11.36
C SER A 191 -15.87 -1.05 -11.31
N TYR A 192 -16.13 -2.04 -10.44
CA TYR A 192 -15.31 -3.27 -10.43
C TYR A 192 -15.36 -4.03 -11.76
N GLY A 193 -16.38 -3.81 -12.60
CA GLY A 193 -16.37 -4.18 -14.02
C GLY A 193 -15.87 -5.61 -14.29
N SER A 194 -14.80 -5.73 -15.08
CA SER A 194 -14.15 -7.00 -15.42
C SER A 194 -13.50 -7.72 -14.24
N ASP A 195 -13.15 -6.99 -13.18
CA ASP A 195 -12.45 -7.53 -12.01
C ASP A 195 -13.39 -8.19 -11.01
N ALA A 196 -14.71 -8.00 -11.15
CA ALA A 196 -15.74 -8.49 -10.22
C ALA A 196 -15.57 -9.97 -9.84
N SER A 197 -15.32 -10.84 -10.83
CA SER A 197 -15.11 -12.28 -10.60
C SER A 197 -13.83 -12.57 -9.82
N SER A 198 -12.74 -11.86 -10.12
CA SER A 198 -11.46 -12.02 -9.43
C SER A 198 -11.53 -11.50 -7.99
N ILE A 199 -12.25 -10.40 -7.75
CA ILE A 199 -12.50 -9.86 -6.41
C ILE A 199 -13.40 -10.80 -5.62
N ALA A 200 -14.44 -11.37 -6.23
CA ALA A 200 -15.32 -12.35 -5.59
C ALA A 200 -14.55 -13.62 -5.15
N ALA A 201 -13.55 -14.03 -5.92
CA ALA A 201 -12.66 -15.14 -5.59
C ALA A 201 -11.50 -14.75 -4.65
N GLY A 202 -11.39 -13.47 -4.26
CA GLY A 202 -10.31 -12.96 -3.44
C GLY A 202 -10.24 -13.63 -2.08
N LYS A 203 -9.02 -13.95 -1.64
CA LYS A 203 -8.72 -14.48 -0.30
C LYS A 203 -8.37 -13.40 0.71
N TYR A 204 -7.95 -12.24 0.22
CA TYR A 204 -7.72 -11.04 0.99
C TYR A 204 -8.48 -9.90 0.33
N ILE A 205 -9.29 -9.18 1.10
CA ILE A 205 -9.96 -7.94 0.67
C ILE A 205 -9.81 -6.91 1.78
N SER A 206 -9.29 -5.74 1.44
CA SER A 206 -9.08 -4.63 2.37
C SER A 206 -9.61 -3.33 1.78
N TRP A 207 -10.34 -2.58 2.60
CA TRP A 207 -10.70 -1.20 2.35
C TRP A 207 -9.99 -0.31 3.35
N TYR A 208 -9.22 0.66 2.88
CA TYR A 208 -8.34 1.44 3.76
C TYR A 208 -8.27 2.89 3.35
N GLN A 209 -8.01 3.76 4.34
CA GLN A 209 -7.82 5.17 4.09
C GLN A 209 -6.57 5.42 3.22
N PRO A 210 -6.63 6.40 2.31
CA PRO A 210 -5.46 6.90 1.60
C PRO A 210 -4.39 7.36 2.61
N LEU A 211 -3.14 6.92 2.44
CA LEU A 211 -2.07 7.22 3.40
C LEU A 211 -1.26 8.48 3.08
N GLY A 212 -1.63 9.21 2.02
CA GLY A 212 -1.01 10.48 1.65
C GLY A 212 0.35 10.34 0.96
N PHE A 213 1.17 11.39 1.08
CA PHE A 213 2.55 11.37 0.56
C PHE A 213 3.50 10.72 1.53
N GLN A 214 4.37 9.86 0.99
CA GLN A 214 5.34 9.14 1.80
C GLN A 214 6.70 9.10 1.10
N LEU A 215 7.75 9.15 1.90
CA LEU A 215 9.10 8.75 1.50
C LEU A 215 9.48 7.55 2.36
N ASN A 216 9.86 6.44 1.74
CA ASN A 216 10.27 5.25 2.46
C ASN A 216 11.79 5.23 2.61
N ALA A 217 12.28 5.81 3.71
CA ALA A 217 13.72 5.91 3.95
C ALA A 217 14.38 4.52 4.09
N THR A 218 13.67 3.54 4.66
CA THR A 218 14.20 2.17 4.86
C THR A 218 14.39 1.42 3.55
N LEU A 219 13.54 1.64 2.55
CA LEU A 219 13.67 1.04 1.22
C LEU A 219 14.48 1.91 0.24
N SER A 220 14.83 3.13 0.64
CA SER A 220 15.63 4.03 -0.18
C SER A 220 17.11 3.88 0.14
N SER A 221 17.95 3.85 -0.89
CA SER A 221 19.41 3.89 -0.82
C SER A 221 19.91 4.97 -1.76
N MET A 222 19.98 6.20 -1.26
CA MET A 222 20.40 7.39 -2.01
C MET A 222 21.79 7.90 -1.60
N ASN A 223 22.53 7.08 -0.84
CA ASN A 223 23.95 7.35 -0.62
C ASN A 223 24.71 6.84 -1.84
N ARG A 224 25.55 7.71 -2.41
CA ARG A 224 26.36 7.38 -3.57
C ARG A 224 27.84 7.56 -3.29
N THR A 225 28.61 6.57 -3.68
CA THR A 225 30.08 6.59 -3.59
C THR A 225 30.67 6.76 -4.98
N PHE A 226 31.83 7.39 -5.03
CA PHE A 226 32.56 7.68 -6.27
C PHE A 226 34.02 7.28 -6.09
N ASN A 227 34.59 6.68 -7.13
CA ASN A 227 36.01 6.39 -7.20
C ASN A 227 36.66 7.44 -8.10
N VAL A 228 37.45 8.32 -7.51
CA VAL A 228 38.16 9.37 -8.24
C VAL A 228 39.62 8.96 -8.37
N SER A 229 40.12 8.89 -9.61
CA SER A 229 41.55 8.71 -9.86
C SER A 229 42.25 10.06 -9.87
N LEU A 230 43.33 10.18 -9.11
CA LEU A 230 44.23 11.34 -9.18
C LEU A 230 45.29 11.20 -10.30
N ASP A 231 45.36 10.03 -10.94
CA ASP A 231 46.28 9.77 -12.06
C ASP A 231 45.69 10.37 -13.35
N PRO A 232 46.30 11.43 -13.93
CA PRO A 232 45.81 12.12 -15.12
C PRO A 232 45.88 11.25 -16.38
N THR A 233 46.58 10.11 -16.36
CA THR A 233 46.71 9.21 -17.50
C THR A 233 45.52 8.26 -17.66
N LEU A 234 44.67 8.15 -16.64
CA LEU A 234 43.45 7.32 -16.69
C LEU A 234 42.28 8.10 -17.30
N THR A 235 41.34 7.39 -17.93
CA THR A 235 40.16 7.97 -18.62
C THR A 235 39.26 8.84 -17.73
N GLN A 236 39.27 8.59 -16.41
CA GLN A 236 38.55 9.37 -15.40
C GLN A 236 39.52 9.99 -14.37
N GLY A 237 40.77 10.18 -14.79
CA GLY A 237 41.79 10.88 -14.03
C GLY A 237 41.49 12.36 -13.88
N THR A 238 41.95 12.96 -12.78
CA THR A 238 41.93 14.41 -12.61
C THR A 238 43.03 15.05 -13.46
N PRO A 239 42.71 15.99 -14.38
CA PRO A 239 43.71 16.70 -15.17
C PRO A 239 44.70 17.51 -14.32
N VAL A 240 45.98 17.51 -14.72
CA VAL A 240 47.06 18.26 -14.02
C VAL A 240 46.98 19.77 -14.18
N ASP A 241 46.24 20.26 -15.18
CA ASP A 241 46.08 21.68 -15.50
C ASP A 241 44.98 22.37 -14.67
N GLY A 242 44.33 21.63 -13.75
CA GLY A 242 43.24 22.14 -12.92
C GLY A 242 41.88 22.20 -13.63
N SER A 243 41.80 21.74 -14.88
CA SER A 243 40.53 21.55 -15.56
C SER A 243 39.72 20.43 -14.91
N TRP A 244 38.41 20.44 -15.15
CA TRP A 244 37.51 19.41 -14.66
C TRP A 244 37.67 18.11 -15.46
N SER A 245 37.63 16.99 -14.76
CA SER A 245 37.62 15.65 -15.35
C SER A 245 36.43 15.44 -16.30
N SER A 246 36.48 14.32 -17.03
CA SER A 246 35.27 13.71 -17.59
C SER A 246 34.26 13.39 -16.47
N LEU A 247 32.99 13.20 -16.84
CA LEU A 247 31.96 12.87 -15.87
C LEU A 247 32.25 11.49 -15.25
N ILE A 248 32.28 11.44 -13.92
CA ILE A 248 32.53 10.25 -13.12
C ILE A 248 31.19 9.69 -12.65
N ASN A 249 30.98 8.41 -12.97
CA ASN A 249 29.79 7.65 -12.62
C ASN A 249 29.81 7.20 -11.17
N GLY A 250 28.64 6.90 -10.61
CA GLY A 250 28.53 6.28 -9.30
C GLY A 250 29.09 4.87 -9.28
N ALA A 251 29.58 4.43 -8.12
CA ALA A 251 30.05 3.05 -7.96
C ALA A 251 28.90 2.02 -7.83
N SER A 252 27.68 2.47 -7.48
CA SER A 252 26.51 1.62 -7.32
C SER A 252 25.23 2.32 -7.76
N THR A 253 24.20 1.52 -8.04
CA THR A 253 22.82 1.98 -8.27
C THR A 253 22.27 2.67 -7.02
N GLU A 254 21.51 3.75 -7.23
CA GLU A 254 20.68 4.37 -6.18
C GLU A 254 19.21 3.95 -6.34
N THR A 255 18.50 3.90 -5.22
CA THR A 255 17.06 3.60 -5.20
C THR A 255 16.34 4.62 -4.32
N LEU A 256 15.31 5.27 -4.85
CA LEU A 256 14.42 6.13 -4.09
C LEU A 256 13.00 5.57 -4.12
N VAL A 257 12.39 5.40 -2.95
CA VAL A 257 11.02 4.88 -2.84
C VAL A 257 10.11 5.97 -2.28
N VAL A 258 9.13 6.39 -3.08
CA VAL A 258 8.16 7.45 -2.76
C VAL A 258 6.74 6.95 -2.97
N GLY A 259 5.76 7.50 -2.26
CA GLY A 259 4.35 7.13 -2.40
C GLY A 259 3.47 8.35 -2.67
N ASP A 260 2.51 8.21 -3.59
CA ASP A 260 1.35 9.10 -3.71
C ASP A 260 0.08 8.29 -3.50
N ASP A 261 -0.24 8.14 -2.22
CA ASP A 261 -1.36 7.34 -1.76
C ASP A 261 -2.58 8.21 -1.42
N ARG A 262 -2.85 9.27 -2.19
CA ARG A 262 -3.96 10.22 -1.95
C ARG A 262 -5.25 9.88 -2.70
N ALA A 263 -5.44 8.61 -3.08
CA ALA A 263 -6.68 8.16 -3.71
C ALA A 263 -7.00 8.79 -5.09
N GLN A 264 -6.03 9.43 -5.73
CA GLN A 264 -6.17 10.10 -7.03
C GLN A 264 -5.06 9.66 -7.99
N ASN A 265 -5.18 10.02 -9.27
CA ASN A 265 -4.08 9.87 -10.21
C ASN A 265 -2.84 10.59 -9.68
N PRO A 266 -1.63 10.03 -9.85
CA PRO A 266 -0.44 10.65 -9.30
C PRO A 266 -0.21 12.00 -9.96
N ASN A 267 0.25 12.97 -9.16
CA ASN A 267 0.77 14.23 -9.66
C ASN A 267 1.94 14.65 -8.77
N ILE A 268 3.00 13.84 -8.80
CA ILE A 268 4.19 14.05 -7.96
C ILE A 268 5.41 14.41 -8.77
N HIS A 269 6.19 15.32 -8.21
CA HIS A 269 7.52 15.67 -8.67
C HIS A 269 8.53 15.36 -7.58
N VAL A 270 9.65 14.75 -7.98
CA VAL A 270 10.77 14.53 -7.08
C VAL A 270 11.80 15.60 -7.37
N LEU A 271 12.21 16.33 -6.33
CA LEU A 271 13.22 17.36 -6.39
C LEU A 271 14.47 16.88 -5.66
N VAL A 272 15.65 17.18 -6.20
CA VAL A 272 16.93 17.08 -5.51
C VAL A 272 17.50 18.49 -5.29
N LYS A 273 18.05 18.74 -4.11
CA LYS A 273 18.73 19.99 -3.76
C LYS A 273 20.05 19.66 -3.07
N MET A 274 21.16 20.16 -3.61
CA MET A 274 22.45 20.10 -2.91
C MET A 274 22.42 21.12 -1.77
N THR A 275 22.53 20.67 -0.52
CA THR A 275 22.53 21.53 0.67
C THR A 275 23.93 21.80 1.20
N GLN A 276 24.90 20.95 0.84
CA GLN A 276 26.29 21.09 1.26
C GLN A 276 27.24 20.53 0.19
N ASN A 277 28.34 21.24 -0.05
CA ASN A 277 29.50 20.77 -0.81
C ASN A 277 30.75 21.05 0.02
N ASN A 278 31.43 20.00 0.48
CA ASN A 278 32.62 20.12 1.33
C ASN A 278 33.91 20.35 0.53
N PHE A 279 33.86 20.18 -0.79
CA PHE A 279 34.98 20.39 -1.71
C PHE A 279 34.57 21.29 -2.88
N PRO A 280 34.11 22.52 -2.65
CA PRO A 280 33.58 23.39 -3.69
C PRO A 280 34.58 23.74 -4.80
N ASN A 281 35.89 23.72 -4.48
CA ASN A 281 36.96 23.96 -5.44
C ASN A 281 37.41 22.67 -6.17
N GLY A 282 37.10 21.50 -5.61
CA GLY A 282 37.59 20.20 -6.07
C GLY A 282 36.53 19.30 -6.70
N LEU A 283 35.25 19.55 -6.44
CA LEU A 283 34.12 18.74 -6.91
C LEU A 283 32.97 19.60 -7.44
N GLN A 284 32.48 19.18 -8.61
CA GLN A 284 31.20 19.61 -9.16
C GLN A 284 30.25 18.43 -9.22
N TYR A 285 28.98 18.67 -8.88
CA TYR A 285 27.95 17.65 -8.87
C TYR A 285 26.99 17.88 -10.03
N TYR A 286 26.53 16.78 -10.61
CA TYR A 286 25.62 16.77 -11.74
C TYR A 286 24.53 15.74 -11.50
N TRP A 287 23.35 16.02 -12.03
CA TRP A 287 22.30 15.04 -12.20
C TRP A 287 22.24 14.61 -13.66
N VAL A 288 22.24 13.31 -13.91
CA VAL A 288 22.08 12.72 -15.24
C VAL A 288 20.70 12.09 -15.35
N ASP A 289 19.89 12.57 -16.28
CA ASP A 289 18.55 12.02 -16.51
C ASP A 289 18.62 10.54 -16.96
N PRO A 290 17.91 9.60 -16.31
CA PRO A 290 17.98 8.18 -16.66
C PRO A 290 17.43 7.85 -18.05
N THR A 291 16.55 8.68 -18.60
CA THR A 291 15.89 8.48 -19.89
C THR A 291 16.66 9.16 -21.01
N THR A 292 16.94 10.46 -20.89
CA THR A 292 17.56 11.25 -21.96
C THR A 292 19.08 11.32 -21.88
N LYS A 293 19.67 10.91 -20.74
CA LYS A 293 21.09 11.08 -20.41
C LYS A 293 21.56 12.54 -20.41
N THR A 294 20.62 13.49 -20.38
CA THR A 294 20.93 14.91 -20.26
C THR A 294 21.57 15.17 -18.90
N THR A 295 22.66 15.95 -18.90
CA THR A 295 23.41 16.29 -17.70
C THR A 295 23.06 17.71 -17.24
N SER A 296 22.67 17.86 -15.98
CA SER A 296 22.36 19.15 -15.34
C SER A 296 23.24 19.37 -14.14
N GLN A 297 23.91 20.52 -14.02
CA GLN A 297 24.74 20.81 -12.86
C GLN A 297 23.88 21.07 -11.62
N LEU A 298 24.24 20.47 -10.49
CA LEU A 298 23.62 20.73 -9.19
C LEU A 298 24.31 21.93 -8.54
N ILE A 299 23.60 23.05 -8.52
CA ILE A 299 24.04 24.29 -7.89
C ILE A 299 23.63 24.28 -6.42
N LEU A 300 24.52 24.71 -5.53
CA LEU A 300 24.26 24.76 -4.10
C LEU A 300 22.98 25.54 -3.80
N ASN A 301 22.12 24.94 -2.98
CA ASN A 301 20.82 25.47 -2.58
C ASN A 301 19.79 25.70 -3.71
N SER A 302 20.04 25.20 -4.92
CA SER A 302 19.06 25.17 -6.00
C SER A 302 18.38 23.80 -6.11
N ALA A 303 17.07 23.79 -6.28
CA ALA A 303 16.31 22.57 -6.47
C ALA A 303 16.23 22.22 -7.98
N LEU A 304 16.47 20.96 -8.31
CA LEU A 304 16.30 20.40 -9.64
C LEU A 304 15.21 19.32 -9.58
N GLN A 305 14.26 19.37 -10.52
CA GLN A 305 13.29 18.29 -10.69
C GLN A 305 13.95 17.11 -11.41
N ILE A 306 13.89 15.93 -10.78
CA ILE A 306 14.56 14.70 -11.25
C ILE A 306 13.59 13.60 -11.67
N ALA A 307 12.32 13.74 -11.32
CA ALA A 307 11.25 12.85 -11.75
C ALA A 307 9.91 13.58 -11.76
N SER A 308 9.02 13.16 -12.66
CA SER A 308 7.62 13.58 -12.71
C SER A 308 6.75 12.36 -12.97
N ILE A 309 5.79 12.10 -12.10
CA ILE A 309 4.86 10.97 -12.21
C ILE A 309 3.45 11.54 -12.24
N THR A 310 2.86 11.53 -13.42
CA THR A 310 1.52 12.07 -13.70
C THR A 310 0.51 10.99 -14.10
N SER A 311 0.98 9.75 -14.32
CA SER A 311 0.14 8.61 -14.66
C SER A 311 0.80 7.29 -14.26
N ASP A 312 -0.01 6.33 -13.82
CA ASP A 312 0.40 4.96 -13.53
C ASP A 312 0.65 4.12 -14.78
N SER A 313 0.00 4.48 -15.90
CA SER A 313 0.04 3.70 -17.14
C SER A 313 1.24 4.02 -18.03
N THR A 314 1.91 5.15 -17.79
CA THR A 314 3.01 5.64 -18.63
C THR A 314 4.25 5.92 -17.80
N LEU A 315 4.68 4.93 -17.02
CA LEU A 315 5.89 5.02 -16.21
C LEU A 315 7.14 4.74 -17.06
N PRO A 316 8.21 5.55 -16.93
CA PRO A 316 9.52 5.22 -17.48
C PRO A 316 10.02 3.87 -16.94
N SER A 317 10.85 3.17 -17.71
CA SER A 317 11.36 1.82 -17.35
C SER A 317 12.15 1.76 -16.04
N TRP A 318 12.69 2.90 -15.60
CA TRP A 318 13.43 3.04 -14.35
C TRP A 318 12.54 3.36 -13.13
N ILE A 319 11.21 3.49 -13.32
CA ILE A 319 10.22 3.65 -12.27
C ILE A 319 9.30 2.44 -12.25
N LYS A 320 9.25 1.73 -11.11
CA LYS A 320 8.29 0.64 -10.88
C LYS A 320 7.25 1.05 -9.86
N MET A 321 5.99 0.70 -10.09
CA MET A 321 4.89 0.98 -9.18
C MET A 321 4.36 -0.29 -8.53
N THR A 322 3.94 -0.18 -7.27
CA THR A 322 3.13 -1.19 -6.58
C THR A 322 1.89 -0.57 -5.93
N GLY A 323 0.82 -1.38 -5.74
CA GLY A 323 -0.37 -0.97 -5.00
C GLY A 323 -1.23 0.11 -5.67
N ALA A 324 -1.18 0.24 -7.00
CA ALA A 324 -1.74 1.39 -7.73
C ALA A 324 -1.29 2.74 -7.13
N GLY A 325 0.03 2.93 -7.05
CA GLY A 325 0.68 4.15 -6.60
C GLY A 325 0.92 4.29 -5.10
N SER A 326 0.67 3.23 -4.34
CA SER A 326 1.12 3.17 -2.94
C SER A 326 2.63 3.39 -2.85
N TRP A 327 3.39 2.80 -3.78
CA TRP A 327 4.82 3.07 -3.94
C TRP A 327 5.22 3.21 -5.41
N TYR A 328 6.17 4.10 -5.64
CA TYR A 328 7.00 4.24 -6.83
C TYR A 328 8.45 4.06 -6.42
N THR A 329 9.09 3.03 -6.95
CA THR A 329 10.52 2.76 -6.80
C THR A 329 11.24 3.30 -8.01
N LEU A 330 12.01 4.37 -7.80
CA LEU A 330 12.86 5.02 -8.79
C LEU A 330 14.26 4.41 -8.66
N THR A 331 14.74 3.77 -9.72
CA THR A 331 16.07 3.15 -9.77
C THR A 331 16.99 3.98 -10.66
N PHE A 332 18.07 4.51 -10.10
CA PHE A 332 19.07 5.29 -10.85
C PHE A 332 20.33 4.44 -11.04
N PRO A 333 20.63 3.93 -12.26
CA PRO A 333 21.84 3.16 -12.51
C PRO A 333 23.13 3.96 -12.28
N THR A 334 24.27 3.28 -12.27
CA THR A 334 25.59 3.90 -12.03
C THR A 334 25.95 5.03 -12.98
N ASP A 335 25.41 5.02 -14.20
CA ASP A 335 25.64 6.04 -15.23
C ASP A 335 24.61 7.19 -15.22
N SER A 336 23.62 7.15 -14.31
CA SER A 336 22.51 8.10 -14.23
C SER A 336 22.26 8.54 -12.79
N GLY A 337 21.48 9.59 -12.54
CA GLY A 337 21.31 10.15 -11.18
C GLY A 337 22.51 11.03 -10.80
N LEU A 338 22.96 10.95 -9.54
CA LEU A 338 24.03 11.82 -9.04
C LEU A 338 25.40 11.39 -9.61
N ASN A 339 26.06 12.27 -10.36
CA ASN A 339 27.42 12.07 -10.87
C ASN A 339 28.31 13.27 -10.51
N ILE A 340 29.63 13.12 -10.65
CA ILE A 340 30.58 14.18 -10.29
C ILE A 340 31.58 14.48 -11.40
N LYS A 341 32.16 15.67 -11.35
CA LYS A 341 33.47 15.96 -11.93
C LYS A 341 34.43 16.36 -10.83
N ALA A 342 35.69 16.01 -10.99
CA ALA A 342 36.75 16.34 -10.06
C ALA A 342 37.89 17.07 -10.77
N ASN A 343 38.70 17.82 -10.03
CA ASN A 343 39.96 18.37 -10.53
C ASN A 343 41.09 18.04 -9.57
N ASN A 344 42.32 18.40 -9.94
CA ASN A 344 43.53 18.11 -9.17
C ASN A 344 43.65 18.86 -7.82
N SER A 345 42.71 19.74 -7.46
CA SER A 345 42.66 20.33 -6.11
C SER A 345 42.07 19.37 -5.07
N LEU A 346 41.46 18.27 -5.52
CA LEU A 346 40.98 17.22 -4.65
C LEU A 346 42.17 16.40 -4.13
N LEU A 347 42.39 16.42 -2.81
CA LEU A 347 43.39 15.58 -2.16
C LEU A 347 42.82 14.17 -1.89
N THR A 348 43.71 13.17 -1.79
CA THR A 348 43.33 11.78 -1.49
C THR A 348 42.49 11.72 -0.21
N GLN A 349 41.28 11.17 -0.33
CA GLN A 349 40.35 11.04 0.78
C GLN A 349 39.66 9.69 0.73
N THR A 350 39.54 9.05 1.88
CA THR A 350 38.84 7.77 2.03
C THR A 350 37.62 7.98 2.92
N ASN A 351 36.46 7.51 2.48
CA ASN A 351 35.21 7.55 3.26
C ASN A 351 34.83 8.93 3.80
N THR A 352 35.15 10.00 3.08
CA THR A 352 34.84 11.37 3.50
C THR A 352 33.51 11.81 2.89
N ASN A 353 32.66 12.43 3.72
CA ASN A 353 31.42 13.04 3.24
C ASN A 353 31.76 14.23 2.32
N ALA A 354 31.55 14.08 1.02
CA ALA A 354 31.87 15.10 0.03
C ALA A 354 30.76 16.14 -0.17
N GLY A 355 29.49 15.72 -0.04
CA GLY A 355 28.34 16.59 -0.26
C GLY A 355 27.06 16.00 0.32
N THR A 356 26.10 16.85 0.64
CA THR A 356 24.80 16.45 1.19
C THR A 356 23.67 16.92 0.29
N PHE A 357 22.71 16.03 0.06
CA PHE A 357 21.59 16.22 -0.85
C PHE A 357 20.28 15.98 -0.11
N GLN A 358 19.33 16.89 -0.33
CA GLN A 358 17.97 16.77 0.14
C GLN A 358 17.09 16.33 -1.03
N TYR A 359 16.32 15.26 -0.81
CA TYR A 359 15.29 14.79 -1.73
C TYR A 359 13.91 15.17 -1.19
N THR A 360 13.07 15.75 -2.04
CA THR A 360 11.72 16.19 -1.67
C THR A 360 10.70 15.65 -2.65
N VAL A 361 9.61 15.11 -2.13
CA VAL A 361 8.41 14.82 -2.93
C VAL A 361 7.50 16.04 -2.83
N ALA A 362 7.26 16.68 -3.96
CA ALA A 362 6.36 17.81 -4.08
C ALA A 362 5.10 17.39 -4.84
N ASN A 363 3.97 17.97 -4.47
CA ASN A 363 2.77 17.93 -5.30
C ASN A 363 2.94 18.89 -6.47
N GLY A 364 2.54 18.48 -7.67
CA GLY A 364 2.40 19.41 -8.78
C GLY A 364 1.29 20.44 -8.51
N PRO A 365 1.30 21.60 -9.19
CA PRO A 365 0.09 22.41 -9.30
C PRO A 365 -1.04 21.56 -9.88
N SER A 366 -2.24 21.71 -9.31
CA SER A 366 -3.49 21.11 -9.80
C SER A 366 -3.99 21.78 -11.06
#